data_AF-A0A5R9FU90-F1
#
_entry.id   AF-A0A5R9FU90-F1
#
_cell.length_a   1.000
_cell.length_b   1.000
_cell.length_c   1.000
_cell.angle_alpha   90.00
_cell.angle_beta   90.00
_cell.angle_gamma   90.00
#
_symmetry.space_group_name_H-M   'P 1'
#
loop_
_entity.id
_entity.type
_entity.pdbx_description
1 polymer ?
#
loop_
_entity_poly.entity_id
_entity_poly.type
_entity_poly.pdbx_seq_one_letter_code
_entity_poly.pdbx_strand_id
1 'polypeptide(L)'
;MSEQIAGERAAVAPASAEVGGRAVLLVPHRDDSVDEAALPGDYRRILAIVRAADGPVQVRAVGEELGLQVEVRGKLEPLRAKLVKLADRGWLHKRGDGKFTARL
;
A
#
# COMPACT_ATOMS: atom_id res chain seq x y z
N MET A 1 24.72 27.84 -23.05
CA MET A 1 24.28 28.02 -21.66
C MET A 1 23.22 26.95 -21.43
N SER A 2 23.61 25.82 -20.82
CA SER A 2 22.75 24.65 -20.64
C SER A 2 22.25 24.70 -19.21
N GLU A 3 21.01 25.12 -18.99
CA GLU A 3 20.42 25.14 -17.65
C GLU A 3 19.60 23.88 -17.44
N GLN A 4 20.17 22.98 -16.64
CA GLN A 4 19.53 21.80 -16.07
C GLN A 4 18.40 22.24 -15.14
N ILE A 5 17.17 21.81 -15.42
CA ILE A 5 16.10 21.88 -14.42
C ILE A 5 16.20 20.62 -13.56
N ALA A 6 16.94 20.74 -12.47
CA ALA A 6 16.84 19.85 -11.32
C ALA A 6 15.47 20.10 -10.66
N GLY A 7 14.48 19.30 -11.04
CA GLY A 7 13.20 19.25 -10.35
C GLY A 7 13.37 18.56 -9.00
N GLU A 8 13.67 19.35 -7.97
CA GLU A 8 13.56 19.01 -6.55
C GLU A 8 12.19 18.34 -6.32
N ARG A 9 12.18 17.00 -6.20
CA ARG A 9 11.01 16.27 -5.72
C ARG A 9 10.87 16.59 -4.24
N ALA A 10 10.20 17.69 -3.94
CA ALA A 10 9.71 17.96 -2.60
C ALA A 10 8.83 16.78 -2.18
N ALA A 11 9.35 15.93 -1.29
CA ALA A 11 8.61 14.83 -0.71
C ALA A 11 7.41 15.44 0.02
N VAL A 12 6.23 15.38 -0.60
CA VAL A 12 4.98 15.81 0.04
C VAL A 12 4.83 15.03 1.33
N ALA A 13 4.86 15.73 2.46
CA ALA A 13 4.69 15.11 3.76
C ALA A 13 3.32 14.40 3.77
N PRO A 14 3.25 13.12 4.17
CA PRO A 14 2.02 12.37 4.07
C PRO A 14 0.94 13.02 4.95
N ALA A 15 -0.22 13.28 4.35
CA ALA A 15 -1.33 13.97 5.01
C ALA A 15 -1.81 13.15 6.22
N SER A 16 -1.74 13.74 7.41
CA SER A 16 -2.30 13.17 8.62
C SER A 16 -3.76 13.59 8.78
N ALA A 17 -4.64 12.65 9.13
CA ALA A 17 -6.02 12.90 9.51
C ALA A 17 -6.20 12.63 11.01
N GLU A 18 -7.01 13.41 11.72
CA GLU A 18 -7.21 13.21 13.16
C GLU A 18 -8.48 12.41 13.44
N VAL A 19 -8.37 11.31 14.20
CA VAL A 19 -9.52 10.53 14.69
C VAL A 19 -9.45 10.49 16.21
N GLY A 20 -10.39 11.18 16.88
CA GLY A 20 -10.43 11.24 18.35
C GLY A 20 -9.16 11.84 18.98
N GLY A 21 -8.56 12.86 18.35
CA GLY A 21 -7.34 13.51 18.83
C GLY A 21 -6.03 12.74 18.56
N ARG A 22 -6.09 11.65 17.79
CA ARG A 22 -4.91 10.90 17.36
C ARG A 22 -4.67 11.12 15.87
N ALA A 23 -3.48 11.63 15.53
CA ALA A 23 -3.03 11.72 14.15
C ALA A 23 -2.90 10.31 13.54
N VAL A 24 -3.67 10.05 12.49
CA VAL A 24 -3.64 8.84 11.68
C VAL A 24 -3.11 9.24 10.31
N LEU A 25 -2.02 8.60 9.88
CA LEU A 25 -1.51 8.84 8.55
C LEU A 25 -2.49 8.28 7.51
N LEU A 26 -3.05 9.16 6.67
CA LEU A 26 -3.94 8.77 5.59
C LEU A 26 -3.13 7.92 4.59
N VAL A 27 -3.73 6.89 4.01
CA VAL A 27 -3.15 6.24 2.83
C VAL A 27 -3.35 7.19 1.65
N PRO A 28 -2.28 7.82 1.11
CA PRO A 28 -2.41 8.71 -0.04
C PRO A 28 -2.90 7.95 -1.28
N HIS A 29 -3.47 8.66 -2.24
CA HIS A 29 -3.66 8.10 -3.59
C HIS A 29 -2.30 7.96 -4.27
N ARG A 30 -2.16 6.93 -5.10
CA ARG A 30 -1.01 6.76 -5.97
C ARG A 30 -1.06 7.81 -7.08
N ASP A 31 0.04 8.53 -7.24
CA ASP A 31 0.33 9.46 -8.33
C ASP A 31 1.85 9.41 -8.60
N ASP A 32 2.31 9.79 -9.80
CA ASP A 32 3.74 9.80 -10.16
C ASP A 32 4.61 10.67 -9.22
N SER A 33 3.99 11.63 -8.53
CA SER A 33 4.63 12.50 -7.57
C SER A 33 4.71 11.93 -6.14
N VAL A 34 3.93 10.88 -5.82
CA VAL A 34 3.80 10.33 -4.46
C VAL A 34 4.59 9.04 -4.35
N ASP A 35 5.62 9.07 -3.48
CA ASP A 35 6.47 7.91 -3.22
C ASP A 35 5.81 6.90 -2.26
N GLU A 36 6.13 5.61 -2.41
CA GLU A 36 5.69 4.56 -1.48
C GLU A 36 6.16 4.80 -0.03
N ALA A 37 7.23 5.57 0.17
CA ALA A 37 7.69 6.01 1.48
C ALA A 37 6.68 6.90 2.22
N ALA A 38 5.73 7.51 1.50
CA ALA A 38 4.62 8.26 2.09
C ALA A 38 3.53 7.34 2.69
N LEU A 39 3.54 6.04 2.35
CA LEU A 39 2.59 5.08 2.92
C LEU A 39 2.91 4.82 4.41
N PRO A 40 1.89 4.66 5.25
CA PRO A 40 2.10 4.17 6.60
C PRO A 40 2.77 2.78 6.58
N GLY A 41 3.65 2.49 7.55
CA GLY A 41 4.58 1.36 7.49
C GLY A 41 3.93 -0.01 7.23
N ASP A 42 2.76 -0.27 7.79
CA ASP A 42 1.98 -1.50 7.53
C ASP A 42 1.62 -1.65 6.04
N TYR A 43 1.16 -0.57 5.42
CA TYR A 43 0.76 -0.54 4.02
C TYR A 43 1.96 -0.70 3.10
N ARG A 44 3.09 -0.06 3.46
CA ARG A 44 4.36 -0.23 2.72
C ARG A 44 4.85 -1.68 2.77
N ARG A 45 4.77 -2.35 3.92
CA ARG A 45 5.16 -3.77 4.04
C ARG A 45 4.25 -4.68 3.20
N ILE A 46 2.94 -4.46 3.24
CA ILE A 46 1.99 -5.20 2.39
C ILE A 46 2.31 -4.99 0.91
N LEU A 47 2.55 -3.74 0.48
CA LEU A 47 2.87 -3.41 -0.90
C LEU A 47 4.16 -4.09 -1.35
N ALA A 48 5.20 -4.09 -0.51
CA ALA A 48 6.47 -4.75 -0.79
C ALA A 48 6.31 -6.26 -1.01
N ILE A 49 5.50 -6.95 -0.19
CA ILE A 49 5.21 -8.39 -0.35
C ILE A 49 4.51 -8.65 -1.69
N VAL A 50 3.50 -7.86 -2.03
CA VAL A 50 2.75 -8.04 -3.30
C VAL A 50 3.65 -7.75 -4.51
N ARG A 51 4.57 -6.78 -4.40
CA ARG A 51 5.53 -6.44 -5.45
C ARG A 51 6.60 -7.52 -5.62
N ALA A 52 7.07 -8.11 -4.52
CA ALA A 52 8.08 -9.16 -4.56
C ALA A 52 7.57 -10.48 -5.13
N ALA A 53 6.25 -10.66 -5.24
CA ALA A 53 5.67 -11.84 -5.84
C ALA A 53 5.71 -11.77 -7.38
N ASP A 54 6.13 -12.87 -8.03
CA ASP A 54 6.15 -13.03 -9.50
C ASP A 54 4.76 -13.12 -10.15
N GLY A 55 3.69 -12.67 -9.48
CA GLY A 55 2.34 -12.73 -10.02
C GLY A 55 1.23 -12.33 -9.06
N PRO A 56 -0.05 -12.54 -9.44
CA PRO A 56 -1.20 -12.18 -8.63
C PRO A 56 -1.25 -12.92 -7.30
N VAL A 57 -1.32 -12.17 -6.20
CA VAL A 57 -1.23 -12.69 -4.83
C VAL A 57 -2.58 -12.70 -4.13
N GLN A 58 -2.85 -13.75 -3.36
CA GLN A 58 -4.05 -13.83 -2.52
C GLN A 58 -3.81 -13.22 -1.13
N VAL A 59 -4.89 -12.78 -0.48
CA VAL A 59 -4.84 -12.27 0.92
C VAL A 59 -4.14 -13.24 1.86
N ARG A 60 -4.38 -14.56 1.67
CA ARG A 60 -3.76 -15.61 2.49
C ARG A 60 -2.24 -15.61 2.37
N ALA A 61 -1.70 -15.58 1.15
CA ALA A 61 -0.25 -15.57 0.92
C ALA A 61 0.41 -14.32 1.53
N VAL A 62 -0.22 -13.14 1.39
CA VAL A 62 0.28 -11.92 2.07
C VAL A 62 0.24 -12.09 3.59
N GLY A 63 -0.79 -12.75 4.12
CA GLY A 63 -0.90 -13.06 5.54
C GLY A 63 0.18 -14.01 6.04
N GLU A 64 0.54 -15.02 5.25
CA GLU A 64 1.62 -15.97 5.55
C GLU A 64 2.96 -15.25 5.65
N GLU A 65 3.29 -14.40 4.67
CA GLU A 65 4.52 -13.59 4.67
C GLU A 65 4.58 -12.57 5.81
N LEU A 66 3.42 -12.09 6.28
CA LEU A 66 3.32 -11.22 7.45
C LEU A 66 3.35 -11.98 8.78
N GLY A 67 3.43 -13.31 8.77
CA GLY A 67 3.40 -14.16 9.97
C GLY A 67 2.04 -14.16 10.69
N LEU A 68 0.95 -13.90 9.97
CA LEU A 68 -0.40 -13.94 10.52
C LEU A 68 -0.92 -15.38 10.62
N GLN A 69 -1.78 -15.63 11.61
CA GLN A 69 -2.51 -16.90 11.73
C GLN A 69 -3.59 -17.00 10.64
N VAL A 70 -3.19 -17.44 9.45
CA VAL A 70 -4.06 -17.44 8.26
C VAL A 70 -5.19 -18.47 8.29
N GLU A 71 -5.11 -19.46 9.17
CA GLU A 71 -6.17 -20.46 9.40
C GLU A 71 -7.38 -19.86 10.11
N VAL A 72 -7.19 -18.77 10.85
CA VAL A 72 -8.28 -18.05 11.54
C VAL A 72 -8.81 -16.98 10.60
N ARG A 73 -9.95 -17.24 9.95
CA ARG A 73 -10.56 -16.33 8.97
C ARG A 73 -10.66 -14.88 9.46
N GLY A 74 -11.05 -14.67 10.73
CA GLY A 74 -11.17 -13.34 11.33
C GLY A 74 -9.86 -12.55 11.42
N LYS A 75 -8.69 -13.22 11.36
CA LYS A 75 -7.38 -12.55 11.34
C LYS A 75 -7.03 -12.00 9.95
N LEU A 76 -7.62 -12.55 8.88
CA LEU A 76 -7.40 -12.09 7.51
C LEU A 76 -8.33 -10.96 7.09
N GLU A 77 -9.46 -10.75 7.76
CA GLU A 77 -10.40 -9.67 7.39
C GLU A 77 -9.79 -8.26 7.50
N PRO A 78 -9.04 -7.92 8.57
CA PRO A 78 -8.34 -6.64 8.63
C PRO A 78 -7.28 -6.49 7.54
N LEU A 79 -6.54 -7.57 7.21
CA LEU A 79 -5.56 -7.56 6.11
C LEU A 79 -6.24 -7.34 4.75
N ARG A 80 -7.37 -8.02 4.52
CA ARG A 80 -8.17 -7.84 3.31
C ARG A 80 -8.62 -6.39 3.16
N ALA A 81 -9.11 -5.76 4.23
CA ALA A 81 -9.51 -4.36 4.21
C ALA A 81 -8.32 -3.43 3.87
N LYS A 82 -7.11 -3.73 4.36
CA LYS A 82 -5.89 -2.98 4.01
C LYS A 82 -5.52 -3.14 2.52
N LEU A 83 -5.57 -4.35 1.98
CA LEU A 83 -5.30 -4.64 0.56
C LEU A 83 -6.31 -3.95 -0.37
N VAL A 84 -7.61 -3.99 -0.02
CA VAL A 84 -8.66 -3.29 -0.76
C VAL A 84 -8.43 -1.78 -0.72
N LYS A 85 -8.11 -1.21 0.45
CA LYS A 85 -7.79 0.22 0.54
C LYS A 85 -6.61 0.62 -0.34
N LEU A 86 -5.55 -0.20 -0.40
CA LEU A 86 -4.44 0.06 -1.32
C LEU A 86 -4.86 -0.01 -2.79
N ALA A 87 -5.78 -0.91 -3.12
CA ALA A 87 -6.33 -1.00 -4.48
C ALA A 87 -7.19 0.22 -4.83
N ASP A 88 -8.08 0.65 -3.92
CA ASP A 88 -8.92 1.85 -4.10
C ASP A 88 -8.07 3.12 -4.23
N ARG A 89 -6.90 3.14 -3.59
CA ARG A 89 -5.94 4.23 -3.68
C ARG A 89 -4.99 4.11 -4.87
N GLY A 90 -5.12 3.07 -5.70
CA GLY A 90 -4.36 2.89 -6.94
C GLY A 90 -2.97 2.28 -6.77
N TRP A 91 -2.56 1.90 -5.56
CA TRP A 91 -1.28 1.24 -5.29
C TRP A 91 -1.25 -0.22 -5.74
N LEU A 92 -2.40 -0.89 -5.62
CA LEU A 92 -2.59 -2.26 -6.07
C LEU A 92 -3.66 -2.33 -7.15
N HIS A 93 -3.61 -3.35 -7.98
CA HIS A 93 -4.71 -3.74 -8.83
C HIS A 93 -5.38 -5.01 -8.27
N LYS A 94 -6.65 -4.89 -7.87
CA LYS A 94 -7.49 -6.01 -7.46
C LYS A 94 -8.15 -6.63 -8.69
N ARG A 95 -7.86 -7.91 -8.94
CA ARG A 95 -8.44 -8.68 -10.04
C ARG A 95 -9.82 -9.22 -9.69
N GLY A 96 -10.60 -9.61 -10.71
CA GLY A 96 -11.92 -10.21 -10.55
C GLY A 96 -11.93 -11.52 -9.76
N ASP A 97 -10.79 -12.24 -9.73
CA ASP A 97 -10.60 -13.47 -8.95
C ASP A 97 -10.17 -13.22 -7.49
N GLY A 98 -10.16 -11.96 -7.02
CA GLY A 98 -9.84 -11.61 -5.64
C GLY A 98 -8.34 -11.58 -5.31
N LYS A 99 -7.48 -11.70 -6.33
CA LYS A 99 -6.03 -11.54 -6.22
C LYS A 99 -5.59 -10.09 -6.41
N PHE A 100 -4.42 -9.76 -5.91
CA PHE A 100 -3.83 -8.43 -5.96
C PHE A 100 -2.50 -8.47 -6.70
N THR A 101 -2.22 -7.41 -7.45
CA THR A 101 -0.95 -7.20 -8.16
C THR A 101 -0.45 -5.80 -7.85
N ALA A 102 0.87 -5.62 -7.71
CA ALA A 102 1.44 -4.30 -7.55
C ALA A 102 1.27 -3.52 -8.85
N ARG A 103 0.89 -2.25 -8.72
CA ARG A 103 0.79 -1.36 -9.87
C ARG A 103 2.15 -0.68 -9.98
N LEU A 104 2.92 -0.97 -11.03
CA LEU A 104 4.18 -0.29 -11.38
C LEU A 104 3.93 1.11 -11.90
#